data_AF-A0A2L0EM74-F1
#
_entry.id   AF-A0A2L0EM74-F1
#
_cell.length_a   1.000
_cell.length_b   1.000
_cell.length_c   1.000
_cell.angle_alpha   90.00
_cell.angle_beta   90.00
_cell.angle_gamma   90.00
#
_symmetry.space_group_name_H-M   'P 1'
#
loop_
_entity.id
_entity.type
_entity.pdbx_description
1 polymer ?
#
loop_
_entity_poly.entity_id
_entity_poly.type
_entity_poly.pdbx_seq_one_letter_code
_entity_poly.pdbx_strand_id
1 'polypeptide(L)'
;MKTALQMLLAAAASLSVFTATAARAHVSVSGPAFAGATHEATFGVGHGCDGADTYRVKVQIPAGVTSVRPMDSTFGKAVLEKNAEGNVTAVVWTKPLADVLPADTNYYKLALRFKVPDAPFTTLYFPTTQTCRSEGGAETTVEWSDTSGEHGHHDPDAGTPATSPAPALLILPARSPGWNKYTVNEHVHDLSVFNDALIVWAGKAAYSANPATQSLIMTEPDTEVLSQIHPGTEIWVKY
;
A
#
# COMPACT_ATOMS: atom_id res chain seq x y z
N MET A 1 69.84 0.05 17.87
CA MET A 1 69.56 1.47 17.50
C MET A 1 68.24 1.43 16.71
N LYS A 2 67.09 1.84 17.29
CA LYS A 2 66.43 3.16 17.07
C LYS A 2 66.60 3.59 15.61
N THR A 3 65.62 3.63 14.71
CA THR A 3 64.25 4.22 14.67
C THR A 3 63.73 3.89 13.25
N ALA A 4 62.45 3.77 12.89
CA ALA A 4 61.35 4.74 12.93
C ALA A 4 60.09 3.97 12.46
N LEU A 5 59.02 3.88 13.25
CA LEU A 5 57.83 4.75 13.17
C LEU A 5 57.48 5.21 11.74
N GLN A 6 56.74 4.38 11.00
CA GLN A 6 56.06 4.79 9.76
C GLN A 6 54.58 4.36 9.83
N MET A 7 53.77 5.37 10.15
CA MET A 7 52.42 5.65 9.65
C MET A 7 51.38 4.52 9.66
N LEU A 8 50.52 4.60 10.69
CA LEU A 8 49.10 4.24 10.60
C LEU A 8 48.48 4.81 9.30
N LEU A 9 48.12 3.94 8.37
CA LEU A 9 46.99 4.17 7.46
C LEU A 9 45.89 3.19 7.87
N ALA A 10 45.02 3.64 8.77
CA ALA A 10 43.75 2.99 9.03
C ALA A 10 42.86 3.24 7.79
N ALA A 11 42.80 2.25 6.89
CA ALA A 11 41.81 2.23 5.83
C ALA A 11 40.44 1.94 6.46
N ALA A 12 39.75 2.99 6.90
CA ALA A 12 38.35 2.93 7.24
C ALA A 12 37.57 2.75 5.92
N ALA A 13 37.35 1.49 5.55
CA ALA A 13 36.38 1.15 4.51
C ALA A 13 34.99 1.51 5.05
N SER A 14 34.52 2.71 4.71
CA SER A 14 33.13 3.12 4.86
C SER A 14 32.28 2.18 4.02
N LEU A 15 31.77 1.14 4.67
CA LEU A 15 30.78 0.23 4.10
C LEU A 15 29.48 1.03 3.92
N SER A 16 29.36 1.68 2.78
CA SER A 16 28.10 2.28 2.32
C SER A 16 27.09 1.15 2.19
N VAL A 17 26.25 0.97 3.22
CA VAL A 17 25.07 0.14 3.14
C VAL A 17 24.13 0.83 2.17
N PHE A 18 24.27 0.52 0.88
CA PHE A 18 23.20 0.71 -0.07
C PHE A 18 22.08 -0.21 0.40
N THR A 19 21.10 0.36 1.11
CA THR A 19 19.78 -0.25 1.21
C THR A 19 19.25 -0.33 -0.21
N ALA A 20 19.47 -1.46 -0.87
CA ALA A 20 18.79 -1.79 -2.10
C ALA A 20 17.30 -1.74 -1.78
N THR A 21 16.65 -0.64 -2.16
CA THR A 21 15.20 -0.60 -2.21
C THR A 21 14.84 -1.72 -3.17
N ALA A 22 14.21 -2.78 -2.66
CA ALA A 22 13.73 -3.87 -3.49
C ALA A 22 12.97 -3.23 -4.66
N ALA A 23 13.42 -3.50 -5.89
CA ALA A 23 12.73 -3.04 -7.08
C ALA A 23 11.27 -3.53 -6.96
N ARG A 24 10.33 -2.61 -6.75
CA ARG A 24 8.93 -2.94 -6.48
C ARG A 24 8.29 -3.38 -7.79
N ALA A 25 8.41 -4.67 -8.08
CA ALA A 25 7.74 -5.35 -9.17
C ALA A 25 6.21 -5.36 -9.00
N HIS A 26 5.71 -5.20 -7.77
CA HIS A 26 4.31 -5.44 -7.45
C HIS A 26 3.43 -4.27 -7.91
N VAL A 27 2.24 -4.58 -8.41
CA VAL A 27 1.21 -3.56 -8.59
C VAL A 27 0.87 -2.97 -7.22
N SER A 28 0.82 -1.65 -7.15
CA SER A 28 0.48 -0.90 -5.93
C SER A 28 -0.88 -0.21 -6.11
N VAL A 29 -1.53 0.17 -5.01
CA VAL A 29 -2.72 1.01 -5.01
C VAL A 29 -2.52 2.16 -4.03
N SER A 30 -2.94 3.37 -4.41
CA SER A 30 -2.88 4.52 -3.51
C SER A 30 -3.93 4.40 -2.41
N GLY A 31 -3.56 4.81 -1.21
CA GLY A 31 -4.44 4.93 -0.06
C GLY A 31 -3.79 5.82 1.00
N PRO A 32 -4.29 5.79 2.25
CA PRO A 32 -5.48 5.06 2.71
C PRO A 32 -6.79 5.62 2.13
N ALA A 33 -7.91 4.97 2.42
CA ALA A 33 -9.25 5.46 2.10
C ALA A 33 -10.10 5.63 3.37
N PHE A 34 -11.16 6.44 3.33
CA PHE A 34 -12.04 6.67 4.48
C PHE A 34 -13.33 5.85 4.40
N ALA A 35 -13.71 5.24 5.52
CA ALA A 35 -14.91 4.42 5.65
C ALA A 35 -16.15 5.19 5.18
N GLY A 36 -16.95 4.55 4.33
CA GLY A 36 -18.15 5.16 3.78
C GLY A 36 -17.91 6.38 2.90
N ALA A 37 -16.68 6.78 2.57
CA ALA A 37 -16.40 7.91 1.69
C ALA A 37 -16.32 7.48 0.22
N THR A 38 -16.45 8.43 -0.70
CA THR A 38 -15.99 8.21 -2.07
C THR A 38 -14.48 8.45 -2.13
N HIS A 39 -13.77 7.53 -2.75
CA HIS A 39 -12.32 7.56 -2.89
C HIS A 39 -11.93 7.39 -4.36
N GLU A 40 -10.82 8.01 -4.76
CA GLU A 40 -10.17 7.78 -6.04
C GLU A 40 -8.82 7.15 -5.75
N ALA A 41 -8.65 5.90 -6.18
CA ALA A 41 -7.40 5.17 -6.05
C ALA A 41 -6.67 5.13 -7.40
N THR A 42 -5.35 5.22 -7.35
CA THR A 42 -4.45 5.00 -8.47
C THR A 42 -3.69 3.70 -8.27
N PHE A 43 -3.81 2.79 -9.23
CA PHE A 43 -3.01 1.59 -9.33
C PHE A 43 -1.72 1.90 -10.09
N GLY A 44 -0.57 1.66 -9.45
CA GLY A 44 0.74 1.82 -10.07
C GLY A 44 1.28 0.49 -10.55
N VAL A 45 1.51 0.35 -11.86
CA VAL A 45 2.13 -0.83 -12.47
C VAL A 45 3.60 -0.50 -12.72
N GLY A 46 4.46 -1.05 -11.86
CA GLY A 46 5.89 -0.72 -11.76
C GLY A 46 6.69 -1.03 -13.02
N HIS A 47 6.41 -2.19 -13.58
CA HIS A 47 7.18 -2.85 -14.64
C HIS A 47 6.29 -3.90 -15.32
N GLY A 48 6.76 -4.43 -16.44
CA GLY A 48 6.22 -5.56 -17.18
C GLY A 48 6.52 -6.92 -16.56
N CYS A 49 6.51 -7.96 -17.40
CA CYS A 49 6.71 -9.36 -16.98
C CYS A 49 7.84 -9.92 -17.81
N ASP A 50 8.92 -10.39 -17.17
CA ASP A 50 10.10 -10.97 -17.84
C ASP A 50 10.65 -10.08 -18.98
N GLY A 51 10.62 -8.75 -18.79
CA GLY A 51 11.08 -7.75 -19.77
C GLY A 51 10.08 -7.42 -20.88
N ALA A 52 8.92 -8.09 -20.93
CA ALA A 52 7.82 -7.77 -21.85
C ALA A 52 6.90 -6.69 -21.29
N ASP A 53 6.40 -5.80 -22.15
CA ASP A 53 5.55 -4.68 -21.76
C ASP A 53 4.18 -5.13 -21.22
N THR A 54 3.65 -4.39 -20.24
CA THR A 54 2.28 -4.62 -19.75
C THR A 54 1.28 -4.11 -20.77
N TYR A 55 0.40 -4.98 -21.24
CA TYR A 55 -0.63 -4.62 -22.21
C TYR A 55 -2.05 -4.72 -21.66
N ARG A 56 -2.29 -5.55 -20.63
CA ARG A 56 -3.60 -5.64 -19.99
C ARG A 56 -3.48 -5.73 -18.48
N VAL A 57 -4.36 -5.03 -17.79
CA VAL A 57 -4.50 -5.10 -16.33
C VAL A 57 -5.97 -5.29 -16.00
N LYS A 58 -6.26 -6.34 -15.22
CA LYS A 58 -7.58 -6.61 -14.67
C LYS A 58 -7.50 -6.48 -13.16
N VAL A 59 -8.31 -5.59 -12.59
CA VAL A 59 -8.43 -5.39 -11.15
C VAL A 59 -9.75 -5.95 -10.68
N GLN A 60 -9.74 -6.92 -9.78
CA GLN A 60 -10.93 -7.43 -9.10
C GLN A 60 -11.47 -6.37 -8.13
N ILE A 61 -12.78 -6.15 -8.15
CA ILE A 61 -13.46 -5.23 -7.23
C ILE A 61 -13.88 -6.01 -5.97
N PRO A 62 -13.42 -5.60 -4.77
CA PRO A 62 -13.73 -6.30 -3.52
C PRO A 62 -15.20 -6.19 -3.14
N ALA A 63 -15.69 -7.16 -2.37
CA ALA A 63 -17.04 -7.08 -1.79
C ALA A 63 -17.21 -5.80 -0.95
N GLY A 64 -18.40 -5.20 -1.01
CA GLY A 64 -18.71 -3.96 -0.31
C GLY A 64 -18.24 -2.67 -1.02
N VAL A 65 -17.32 -2.76 -1.99
CA VAL A 65 -16.97 -1.64 -2.86
C VAL A 65 -18.09 -1.42 -3.88
N THR A 66 -18.60 -0.20 -3.97
CA THR A 66 -19.72 0.15 -4.86
C THR A 66 -19.43 1.43 -5.66
N SER A 67 -20.35 1.84 -6.54
CA SER A 67 -20.23 3.07 -7.34
C SER A 67 -18.92 3.18 -8.15
N VAL A 68 -18.44 2.04 -8.65
CA VAL A 68 -17.16 1.91 -9.34
C VAL A 68 -17.19 2.63 -10.69
N ARG A 69 -16.23 3.53 -10.89
CA ARG A 69 -16.06 4.35 -12.09
C ARG A 69 -14.58 4.47 -12.44
N PRO A 70 -14.08 3.71 -13.41
CA PRO A 70 -12.70 3.83 -13.86
C PRO A 70 -12.49 5.05 -14.74
N MET A 71 -11.25 5.53 -14.78
CA MET A 71 -10.78 6.47 -15.80
C MET A 71 -10.20 5.69 -16.98
N ASP A 72 -10.48 6.15 -18.20
CA ASP A 72 -9.72 5.74 -19.39
C ASP A 72 -8.23 6.10 -19.19
N SER A 73 -7.32 5.36 -19.81
CA SER A 73 -5.87 5.55 -19.62
C SER A 73 -5.10 5.38 -20.94
N THR A 74 -3.77 5.34 -20.87
CA THR A 74 -2.95 4.96 -22.04
C THR A 74 -3.21 3.52 -22.51
N PHE A 75 -3.92 2.72 -21.71
CA PHE A 75 -4.45 1.41 -22.07
C PHE A 75 -5.82 1.52 -22.77
N GLY A 76 -6.20 2.70 -23.24
CA GLY A 76 -7.50 2.94 -23.85
C GLY A 76 -8.65 2.90 -22.85
N LYS A 77 -9.82 2.46 -23.34
CA LYS A 77 -11.07 2.49 -22.57
C LYS A 77 -11.12 1.40 -21.51
N ALA A 78 -11.54 1.78 -20.31
CA ALA A 78 -11.78 0.82 -19.25
C ALA A 78 -13.08 0.04 -19.50
N VAL A 79 -13.06 -1.27 -19.28
CA VAL A 79 -14.21 -2.16 -19.41
C VAL A 79 -14.62 -2.65 -18.02
N LEU A 80 -15.92 -2.57 -17.72
CA LEU A 80 -16.50 -3.08 -16.48
C LEU A 80 -17.02 -4.50 -16.68
N GLU A 81 -16.55 -5.44 -15.87
CA GLU A 81 -17.21 -6.73 -15.71
C GLU A 81 -18.26 -6.64 -14.60
N LYS A 82 -19.42 -7.27 -14.81
CA LYS A 82 -20.52 -7.26 -13.85
C LYS A 82 -21.05 -8.67 -13.61
N ASN A 83 -21.54 -8.93 -12.40
CA ASN A 83 -22.27 -10.15 -12.08
C ASN A 83 -23.74 -10.09 -12.56
N ALA A 84 -24.51 -11.16 -12.31
CA ALA A 84 -25.91 -11.26 -12.71
C ALA A 84 -26.81 -10.18 -12.05
N GLU A 85 -26.43 -9.71 -10.86
CA GLU A 85 -27.13 -8.65 -10.13
C GLU A 85 -26.74 -7.23 -10.62
N GLY A 86 -25.82 -7.12 -11.59
CA GLY A 86 -25.36 -5.86 -12.16
C GLY A 86 -24.28 -5.14 -11.34
N ASN A 87 -23.77 -5.77 -10.28
CA ASN A 87 -22.64 -5.25 -9.49
C ASN A 87 -21.35 -5.39 -10.29
N VAL A 88 -20.50 -4.36 -10.24
CA VAL A 88 -19.17 -4.41 -10.87
C VAL A 88 -18.26 -5.34 -10.08
N THR A 89 -17.70 -6.35 -10.73
CA THR A 89 -16.82 -7.36 -10.13
C THR A 89 -15.36 -7.22 -10.55
N ALA A 90 -15.10 -6.57 -11.68
CA ALA A 90 -13.74 -6.24 -12.11
C ALA A 90 -13.72 -5.04 -13.05
N VAL A 91 -12.56 -4.42 -13.17
CA VAL A 91 -12.25 -3.44 -14.21
C VAL A 91 -11.07 -3.90 -15.02
N VAL A 92 -11.17 -3.81 -16.33
CA VAL A 92 -10.13 -4.22 -17.27
C VAL A 92 -9.68 -3.02 -18.10
N TRP A 93 -8.36 -2.79 -18.15
CA TRP A 93 -7.72 -1.87 -19.07
C TRP A 93 -6.86 -2.67 -20.05
N THR A 94 -7.02 -2.45 -21.36
CA THR A 94 -6.28 -3.19 -22.40
C THR A 94 -5.75 -2.25 -23.46
N LYS A 95 -4.43 -2.09 -23.47
CA LYS A 95 -3.70 -1.29 -24.43
C LYS A 95 -3.97 -1.77 -25.87
N PRO A 96 -4.19 -0.85 -26.83
CA PRO A 96 -4.19 -1.20 -28.24
C PRO A 96 -2.88 -1.91 -28.61
N LEU A 97 -2.96 -2.96 -29.44
CA LEU A 97 -1.77 -3.74 -29.81
C LEU A 97 -0.67 -2.89 -30.48
N ALA A 98 -1.05 -1.84 -31.20
CA ALA A 98 -0.12 -0.91 -31.83
C ALA A 98 0.69 -0.07 -30.83
N ASP A 99 0.22 0.05 -29.58
CA ASP A 99 0.85 0.85 -28.54
C ASP A 99 1.68 -0.02 -27.57
N VAL A 100 1.68 -1.35 -27.75
CA VAL A 100 2.51 -2.28 -26.97
C VAL A 100 3.97 -2.02 -27.29
N LEU A 101 4.76 -1.78 -26.25
CA LEU A 101 6.17 -1.48 -26.40
C LEU A 101 6.97 -2.76 -26.63
N PRO A 102 8.10 -2.69 -27.36
CA PRO A 102 8.94 -3.86 -27.61
C PRO A 102 9.63 -4.38 -26.34
N ALA A 103 9.72 -3.55 -25.30
CA ALA A 103 10.34 -3.88 -24.03
C ALA A 103 9.65 -3.17 -22.85
N ASP A 104 9.88 -3.70 -21.66
CA ASP A 104 9.49 -3.11 -20.39
C ASP A 104 10.32 -1.87 -20.05
N THR A 105 9.83 -0.70 -20.46
CA THR A 105 10.52 0.58 -20.22
C THR A 105 9.67 1.58 -19.44
N ASN A 106 8.39 1.28 -19.22
CA ASN A 106 7.41 2.27 -18.80
C ASN A 106 6.72 1.88 -17.50
N TYR A 107 6.48 2.90 -16.68
CA TYR A 107 5.59 2.83 -15.53
C TYR A 107 4.19 3.31 -15.91
N TYR A 108 3.15 2.64 -15.41
CA TYR A 108 1.76 2.97 -15.72
C TYR A 108 0.91 3.28 -14.49
N LYS A 109 -0.06 4.17 -14.66
CA LYS A 109 -1.08 4.51 -13.65
C LYS A 109 -2.48 4.24 -14.20
N LEU A 110 -3.29 3.53 -13.43
CA LEU A 110 -4.71 3.25 -13.74
C LEU A 110 -5.56 3.78 -12.59
N ALA A 111 -6.55 4.63 -12.87
CA ALA A 111 -7.32 5.30 -11.83
C ALA A 111 -8.76 4.78 -11.73
N LEU A 112 -9.24 4.65 -10.51
CA LEU A 112 -10.55 4.11 -10.16
C LEU A 112 -11.20 4.93 -9.06
N ARG A 113 -12.37 5.51 -9.33
CA ARG A 113 -13.23 6.12 -8.31
C ARG A 113 -14.27 5.11 -7.82
N PHE A 114 -14.46 4.99 -6.51
CA PHE A 114 -15.44 4.08 -5.92
C PHE A 114 -15.91 4.56 -4.54
N LYS A 115 -16.99 3.97 -4.04
CA LYS A 115 -17.48 4.12 -2.67
C LYS A 115 -16.85 3.04 -1.81
N VAL A 116 -16.14 3.48 -0.78
CA VAL A 116 -15.49 2.62 0.21
C VAL A 116 -16.56 2.04 1.14
N PRO A 117 -16.52 0.74 1.49
CA PRO A 117 -17.42 0.19 2.50
C PRO A 117 -17.22 0.88 3.86
N ASP A 118 -18.26 0.88 4.68
CA ASP A 118 -18.21 1.43 6.03
C ASP A 118 -17.62 0.38 7.01
N ALA A 119 -16.33 0.11 6.85
CA ALA A 119 -15.60 -0.91 7.59
C ALA A 119 -14.22 -0.39 8.04
N PRO A 120 -14.17 0.57 8.98
CA PRO A 120 -12.91 1.16 9.42
C PRO A 120 -11.98 0.13 10.06
N PHE A 121 -10.68 0.39 9.93
CA PHE A 121 -9.55 -0.45 10.36
C PHE A 121 -9.39 -1.79 9.63
N THR A 122 -10.18 -2.04 8.58
CA THR A 122 -10.03 -3.21 7.73
C THR A 122 -9.22 -2.88 6.47
N THR A 123 -8.66 -3.91 5.83
CA THR A 123 -7.90 -3.78 4.58
C THR A 123 -8.77 -4.16 3.38
N LEU A 124 -8.76 -3.31 2.35
CA LEU A 124 -9.27 -3.67 1.02
C LEU A 124 -8.14 -4.21 0.18
N TYR A 125 -8.24 -5.47 -0.22
CA TYR A 125 -7.36 -6.10 -1.19
C TYR A 125 -8.02 -6.06 -2.56
N PHE A 126 -7.31 -5.57 -3.56
CA PHE A 126 -7.71 -5.55 -4.96
C PHE A 126 -6.83 -6.54 -5.73
N PRO A 127 -7.15 -7.85 -5.71
CA PRO A 127 -6.47 -8.80 -6.57
C PRO A 127 -6.36 -8.24 -7.99
N THR A 128 -5.21 -8.46 -8.61
CA THR A 128 -4.92 -7.87 -9.91
C THR A 128 -4.19 -8.87 -10.79
N THR A 129 -4.75 -9.11 -11.97
CA THR A 129 -4.09 -9.87 -13.02
C THR A 129 -3.38 -8.92 -13.97
N GLN A 130 -2.07 -9.07 -14.09
CA GLN A 130 -1.25 -8.32 -15.05
C GLN A 130 -0.90 -9.25 -16.22
N THR A 131 -1.28 -8.86 -17.44
CA THR A 131 -0.87 -9.57 -18.65
C THR A 131 0.14 -8.73 -19.43
N CYS A 132 1.29 -9.33 -19.71
CA CYS A 132 2.35 -8.76 -20.50
C CYS A 132 2.42 -9.41 -21.86
N ARG A 133 2.92 -8.67 -22.86
CA ARG A 133 3.01 -9.14 -24.24
C ARG A 133 4.36 -8.74 -24.82
N SER A 134 5.09 -9.73 -25.31
CA SER A 134 6.37 -9.50 -25.97
C SER A 134 6.19 -8.96 -27.40
N GLU A 135 7.24 -8.43 -27.99
CA GLU A 135 7.26 -8.01 -29.40
C GLU A 135 6.82 -9.13 -30.35
N GLY A 136 7.21 -10.38 -30.06
CA GLY A 136 6.79 -11.57 -30.81
C GLY A 136 5.33 -11.98 -30.59
N GLY A 137 4.59 -11.26 -29.75
CA GLY A 137 3.17 -11.47 -29.49
C GLY A 137 2.84 -12.59 -28.50
N ALA A 138 3.84 -13.14 -27.82
CA ALA A 138 3.62 -14.10 -26.74
C ALA A 138 3.12 -13.37 -25.49
N GLU A 139 2.16 -13.96 -24.78
CA GLU A 139 1.58 -13.38 -23.58
C GLU A 139 1.98 -14.18 -22.34
N THR A 140 2.30 -13.45 -21.27
CA THR A 140 2.53 -14.01 -19.93
C THR A 140 1.63 -13.29 -18.93
N THR A 141 1.29 -13.95 -17.84
CA THR A 141 0.41 -13.42 -16.80
C THR A 141 1.02 -13.57 -15.43
N VAL A 142 0.90 -12.52 -14.63
CA VAL A 142 1.24 -12.51 -13.20
C VAL A 142 -0.02 -12.19 -12.40
N GLU A 143 -0.29 -12.99 -11.37
CA GLU A 143 -1.43 -12.82 -10.47
C GLU A 143 -0.98 -12.22 -9.14
N TRP A 144 -1.39 -10.97 -8.90
CA TRP A 144 -1.18 -10.26 -7.65
C TRP A 144 -2.40 -10.50 -6.75
N SER A 145 -2.48 -11.66 -6.09
CA SER A 145 -3.70 -12.10 -5.39
C SER A 145 -3.49 -12.51 -3.93
N ASP A 146 -2.27 -12.49 -3.41
CA ASP A 146 -2.00 -12.88 -2.03
C ASP A 146 -2.54 -11.82 -1.05
N THR A 147 -3.43 -12.23 -0.15
CA THR A 147 -4.08 -11.39 0.87
C THR A 147 -3.68 -11.77 2.30
N SER A 148 -2.68 -12.64 2.47
CA SER A 148 -2.24 -13.13 3.78
C SER A 148 -1.74 -12.03 4.72
N GLY A 149 -1.40 -10.86 4.18
CA GLY A 149 -0.84 -9.75 4.96
C GLY A 149 0.60 -9.99 5.38
N GLU A 150 1.23 -11.08 4.93
CA GLU A 150 2.65 -11.33 5.15
C GLU A 150 3.48 -10.39 4.28
N HIS A 151 3.92 -9.28 4.87
CA HIS A 151 5.13 -8.62 4.43
C HIS A 151 6.30 -9.53 4.80
N GLY A 152 6.47 -10.60 4.03
CA GLY A 152 7.41 -11.68 4.30
C GLY A 152 8.74 -11.13 4.79
N HIS A 153 9.08 -11.48 6.03
CA HIS A 153 10.47 -11.51 6.45
C HIS A 153 11.17 -12.44 5.45
N HIS A 154 11.99 -11.87 4.58
CA HIS A 154 12.89 -12.65 3.76
C HIS A 154 13.81 -13.44 4.70
N ASP A 155 13.53 -14.73 4.83
CA ASP A 155 14.55 -15.71 5.17
C ASP A 155 15.25 -16.08 3.84
N PRO A 156 16.50 -15.65 3.62
CA PRO A 156 17.21 -15.93 2.37
C PRO A 156 17.53 -17.43 2.18
N ASP A 157 17.37 -18.27 3.21
CA ASP A 157 17.62 -19.72 3.15
C ASP A 157 16.33 -20.56 3.06
N ALA A 158 15.16 -19.97 3.28
CA ALA A 158 13.88 -20.64 3.05
C ALA A 158 13.40 -20.33 1.63
N GLY A 159 13.50 -21.31 0.71
CA GLY A 159 13.01 -21.25 -0.67
C GLY A 159 11.49 -21.07 -0.82
N THR A 160 10.94 -20.03 -0.19
CA THR A 160 9.54 -19.60 -0.25
C THR A 160 9.32 -18.79 -1.53
N PRO A 161 8.22 -19.01 -2.27
CA PRO A 161 7.94 -18.27 -3.49
C PRO A 161 7.85 -16.77 -3.19
N ALA A 162 8.34 -15.94 -4.10
CA ALA A 162 8.07 -14.51 -4.09
C ALA A 162 6.56 -14.30 -3.89
N THR A 163 6.17 -13.72 -2.74
CA THR A 163 4.77 -13.40 -2.49
C THR A 163 4.32 -12.44 -3.57
N SER A 164 3.19 -12.73 -4.21
CA SER A 164 2.56 -11.84 -5.21
C SER A 164 1.38 -11.14 -4.54
N PRO A 165 1.64 -10.18 -3.62
CA PRO A 165 0.62 -9.56 -2.81
C PRO A 165 -0.37 -8.81 -3.69
N ALA A 166 -1.65 -8.95 -3.37
CA ALA A 166 -2.67 -8.10 -3.95
C ALA A 166 -2.43 -6.63 -3.54
N PRO A 167 -2.60 -5.67 -4.48
CA PRO A 167 -2.67 -4.26 -4.13
C PRO A 167 -3.67 -4.05 -2.98
N ALA A 168 -3.24 -3.41 -1.91
CA ALA A 168 -4.05 -3.24 -0.72
C ALA A 168 -4.02 -1.81 -0.20
N LEU A 169 -5.15 -1.36 0.34
CA LEU A 169 -5.23 -0.11 1.11
C LEU A 169 -6.00 -0.32 2.40
N LEU A 170 -5.62 0.42 3.43
CA LEU A 170 -6.30 0.44 4.72
C LEU A 170 -7.51 1.39 4.66
N ILE A 171 -8.64 0.95 5.21
CA ILE A 171 -9.80 1.80 5.47
C ILE A 171 -9.62 2.45 6.83
N LEU A 172 -9.57 3.78 6.86
CA LEU A 172 -9.55 4.58 8.08
C LEU A 172 -10.95 5.07 8.44
N PRO A 173 -11.23 5.31 9.73
CA PRO A 173 -12.49 5.89 10.14
C PRO A 173 -12.70 7.28 9.53
N ALA A 174 -13.96 7.64 9.30
CA ALA A 174 -14.31 8.98 8.85
C ALA A 174 -13.87 10.03 9.87
N ARG A 175 -13.32 11.15 9.39
CA ARG A 175 -12.73 12.22 10.22
C ARG A 175 -13.62 13.45 10.19
N SER A 176 -13.92 13.99 11.36
CA SER A 176 -14.58 15.29 11.52
C SER A 176 -13.66 16.26 12.27
N PRO A 177 -13.71 17.58 12.01
CA PRO A 177 -12.95 18.54 12.79
C PRO A 177 -13.28 18.44 14.29
N GLY A 178 -12.27 18.40 15.16
CA GLY A 178 -12.45 18.27 16.60
C GLY A 178 -12.35 16.82 17.11
N TRP A 179 -13.03 16.54 18.22
CA TRP A 179 -12.96 15.23 18.88
C TRP A 179 -13.87 14.21 18.22
N ASN A 180 -13.29 13.07 17.84
CA ASN A 180 -13.97 11.93 17.25
C ASN A 180 -13.77 10.73 18.18
N LYS A 181 -14.82 9.94 18.37
CA LYS A 181 -14.78 8.69 19.14
C LYS A 181 -14.88 7.51 18.19
N TYR A 182 -13.97 6.55 18.32
CA TYR A 182 -13.99 5.31 17.51
C TYR A 182 -13.83 4.09 18.40
N THR A 183 -14.43 2.97 17.99
CA THR A 183 -14.07 1.64 18.49
C THR A 183 -13.16 0.99 17.44
N VAL A 184 -11.95 0.62 17.86
CA VAL A 184 -10.98 -0.04 17.00
C VAL A 184 -11.30 -1.53 16.97
N ASN A 185 -11.63 -2.08 15.79
CA ASN A 185 -12.05 -3.48 15.65
C ASN A 185 -10.91 -4.42 15.25
N GLU A 186 -9.80 -3.87 14.76
CA GLU A 186 -8.63 -4.61 14.30
C GLU A 186 -7.38 -4.13 15.05
N HIS A 187 -6.36 -4.98 15.14
CA HIS A 187 -5.14 -4.59 15.84
C HIS A 187 -4.37 -3.52 15.04
N VAL A 188 -4.09 -2.37 15.66
CA VAL A 188 -3.31 -1.28 15.04
C VAL A 188 -1.92 -1.25 15.64
N HIS A 189 -0.93 -1.78 14.92
CA HIS A 189 0.49 -1.70 15.31
C HIS A 189 1.16 -0.41 14.85
N ASP A 190 0.81 0.08 13.65
CA ASP A 190 1.37 1.31 13.10
C ASP A 190 0.45 2.49 13.37
N LEU A 191 0.81 3.33 14.34
CA LEU A 191 0.05 4.53 14.70
C LEU A 191 0.20 5.67 13.69
N SER A 192 1.06 5.52 12.66
CA SER A 192 1.19 6.49 11.57
C SER A 192 -0.11 6.71 10.78
N VAL A 193 -1.08 5.79 10.92
CA VAL A 193 -2.46 5.95 10.44
C VAL A 193 -3.17 7.18 11.02
N PHE A 194 -2.63 7.74 12.12
CA PHE A 194 -3.10 8.97 12.77
C PHE A 194 -2.12 10.16 12.58
N ASN A 195 -1.27 10.15 11.55
CA ASN A 195 -0.28 11.22 11.31
C ASN A 195 -0.89 12.63 11.12
N ASP A 196 -2.15 12.70 10.72
CA ASP A 196 -2.90 13.94 10.56
C ASP A 196 -3.78 14.28 11.78
N ALA A 197 -3.75 13.45 12.83
CA ALA A 197 -4.37 13.78 14.10
C ALA A 197 -3.46 14.68 14.92
N LEU A 198 -4.06 15.58 15.69
CA LEU A 198 -3.36 16.37 16.70
C LEU A 198 -2.94 15.51 17.90
N ILE A 199 -3.82 14.58 18.32
CA ILE A 199 -3.58 13.63 19.42
C ILE A 199 -4.60 12.49 19.38
N VAL A 200 -4.17 11.30 19.79
CA VAL A 200 -4.98 10.09 19.98
C VAL A 200 -4.91 9.68 21.44
N TRP A 201 -6.05 9.35 22.04
CA TRP A 201 -6.16 8.82 23.40
C TRP A 201 -6.83 7.45 23.41
N ALA A 202 -6.29 6.55 24.23
CA ALA A 202 -6.87 5.25 24.56
C ALA A 202 -6.77 5.06 26.08
N GLY A 203 -7.84 5.35 26.82
CA GLY A 203 -7.80 5.38 28.28
C GLY A 203 -6.79 6.42 28.79
N LYS A 204 -5.75 5.96 29.49
CA LYS A 204 -4.65 6.81 29.99
C LYS A 204 -3.44 6.90 29.04
N ALA A 205 -3.47 6.17 27.93
CA ALA A 205 -2.39 6.17 26.96
C ALA A 205 -2.66 7.18 25.84
N ALA A 206 -1.64 7.90 25.39
CA ALA A 206 -1.75 8.88 24.31
C ALA A 206 -0.64 8.76 23.26
N TYR A 207 -0.96 9.15 22.03
CA TYR A 207 -0.05 9.23 20.89
C TYR A 207 -0.25 10.53 20.13
N SER A 208 0.85 11.11 19.65
CA SER A 208 0.84 12.20 18.68
C SER A 208 2.00 12.03 17.69
N ALA A 209 1.70 12.17 16.39
CA ALA A 209 2.74 12.23 15.37
C ALA A 209 3.56 13.54 15.43
N ASN A 210 3.02 14.59 16.07
CA ASN A 210 3.78 15.81 16.36
C ASN A 210 4.82 15.56 17.48
N PRO A 211 6.14 15.73 17.22
CA PRO A 211 7.18 15.42 18.21
C PRO A 211 7.12 16.25 19.49
N ALA A 212 6.65 17.51 19.41
CA ALA A 212 6.53 18.37 20.58
C ALA A 212 5.40 17.90 21.50
N THR A 213 4.22 17.62 20.94
CA THR A 213 3.12 17.02 21.71
C THR A 213 3.50 15.64 22.25
N GLN A 214 4.22 14.83 21.47
CA GLN A 214 4.70 13.52 21.92
C GLN A 214 5.63 13.63 23.12
N SER A 215 6.52 14.63 23.13
CA SER A 215 7.42 14.89 24.26
C SER A 215 6.65 15.33 25.52
N LEU A 216 5.57 16.10 25.35
CA LEU A 216 4.68 16.45 26.46
C LEU A 216 3.99 15.21 27.04
N ILE A 217 3.45 14.33 26.19
CA ILE A 217 2.83 13.04 26.60
C ILE A 217 3.80 12.23 27.47
N MET A 218 5.07 12.14 27.07
CA MET A 218 6.10 11.38 27.81
C MET A 218 6.41 11.92 29.20
N THR A 219 6.10 13.19 29.46
CA THR A 219 6.37 13.86 30.74
C THR A 219 5.12 14.12 31.58
N GLU A 220 3.94 13.88 31.02
CA GLU A 220 2.66 14.15 31.68
C GLU A 220 2.41 13.13 32.80
N PRO A 221 2.15 13.56 34.04
CA PRO A 221 1.80 12.65 35.13
C PRO A 221 0.60 11.75 34.79
N ASP A 222 0.63 10.50 35.26
CA ASP A 222 -0.44 9.52 35.07
C ASP A 222 -0.83 9.21 33.60
N THR A 223 0.04 9.56 32.64
CA THR A 223 -0.15 9.31 31.21
C THR A 223 0.86 8.29 30.68
N GLU A 224 0.38 7.35 29.86
CA GLU A 224 1.20 6.34 29.20
C GLU A 224 1.43 6.70 27.73
N VAL A 225 2.52 6.23 27.12
CA VAL A 225 2.72 6.34 25.67
C VAL A 225 1.93 5.23 24.99
N LEU A 226 0.97 5.60 24.15
CA LEU A 226 0.27 4.67 23.28
C LEU A 226 1.19 4.24 22.13
N SER A 227 1.49 2.95 22.04
CA SER A 227 2.37 2.36 21.01
C SER A 227 1.64 1.44 20.03
N GLN A 228 0.47 0.92 20.43
CA GLN A 228 -0.41 0.09 19.63
C GLN A 228 -1.84 0.14 20.19
N ILE A 229 -2.83 -0.24 19.39
CA ILE A 229 -4.24 -0.30 19.82
C ILE A 229 -4.79 -1.70 19.57
N HIS A 230 -5.33 -2.33 20.62
CA HIS A 230 -5.92 -3.65 20.54
C HIS A 230 -7.39 -3.60 20.08
N PRO A 231 -7.91 -4.67 19.43
CA PRO A 231 -9.32 -4.78 19.11
C PRO A 231 -10.23 -4.56 20.33
N GLY A 232 -11.37 -3.89 20.11
CA GLY A 232 -12.34 -3.52 21.14
C GLY A 232 -12.00 -2.24 21.91
N THR A 233 -10.84 -1.61 21.66
CA THR A 233 -10.45 -0.38 22.35
C THR A 233 -11.25 0.82 21.83
N GLU A 234 -11.87 1.58 22.74
CA GLU A 234 -12.37 2.91 22.40
C GLU A 234 -11.23 3.93 22.42
N ILE A 235 -11.13 4.71 21.34
CA ILE A 235 -10.17 5.80 21.21
C ILE A 235 -10.87 7.13 20.98
N TRP A 236 -10.24 8.20 21.46
CA TRP A 236 -10.60 9.58 21.17
C TRP A 236 -9.51 10.22 20.33
N VAL A 237 -9.87 10.69 19.14
CA VAL A 237 -8.93 11.30 18.20
C VAL A 237 -9.34 12.74 17.94
N LYS A 238 -8.38 13.66 18.07
CA LYS A 238 -8.58 15.05 17.70
C LYS A 238 -7.96 15.32 16.34
N TYR A 239 -8.79 15.66 15.36
CA TYR A 239 -8.36 16.16 14.05
C TYR A 239 -8.50 17.67 13.98
#